data_AF-A0A6G1S432-F1
#
_entry.id   AF-A0A6G1S432-F1
#
_cell.length_a   1.000
_cell.length_b   1.000
_cell.length_c   1.000
_cell.angle_alpha   90.00
_cell.angle_beta   90.00
_cell.angle_gamma   90.00
#
_symmetry.space_group_name_H-M   'P 1'
#
loop_
_entity.id
_entity.type
_entity.pdbx_description
1 polymer ?
#
loop_
_entity_poly.entity_id
_entity_poly.type
_entity_poly.pdbx_seq_one_letter_code
_entity_poly.pdbx_strand_id
1 'polypeptide(L)'
;MFIFLLIFLAFYGAYFYLSYQVILLNDLQEIFSQTAIKAQEDFRGIGERALEDLAKSYWNISIIILFATVLCFTWILLLKYNAEIIIWLSIFSLPILLSLGLYFSATTYWSLRDEAEASSRIELPYMSNEQLGIQPRFRDENDRPNPPYSQPTNSTTRSQPNSRLSPNKSTRLRNGSKPRPDEGDQNLEYDKALQNVLFAELMSYVRNETLWLIISIILFLVLFASVIILHALKERVTLSIALIKQASKAINGVKSTLLFPIIPRLIGIAALVYGVFISLLIVAASHPQSVAEHHAPLERKHVWKYHAVNVFATLWLIHFISGISQTTLAGAFASYYWAYSKPRDVPFFAVTASFWRCIRYHLGDIAFGSFLIATIRYIRIVIEFIDNRIRKKKANNGEAITSVARSATCFFRVFFWLLDRFLKYIDRNAYIMMSMYGEGYLASAKRAVELLYKNSTRALVLDYVTFFVLFISRLLITGIAGYITAQEVFIANLHYKWLPVVLVVIGTYFISKGLFSVYSMAVDTLFICFLIDSTNNDGSAERPYFMSKELRRIVKRNTVMA
;
A
#
# COMPACT_ATOMS: atom_id res chain seq x y z
N MET A 1 -13.57 -1.48 -32.18
CA MET A 1 -12.85 -2.51 -31.39
C MET A 1 -13.68 -3.77 -31.07
N PHE A 2 -14.71 -4.12 -31.86
CA PHE A 2 -15.51 -5.35 -31.63
C PHE A 2 -14.67 -6.64 -31.65
N ILE A 3 -13.65 -6.70 -32.51
CA ILE A 3 -12.68 -7.80 -32.57
C ILE A 3 -12.00 -8.02 -31.21
N PHE A 4 -11.67 -6.94 -30.49
CA PHE A 4 -10.99 -7.06 -29.20
C PHE A 4 -11.91 -7.60 -28.10
N LEU A 5 -13.22 -7.34 -28.20
CA LEU A 5 -14.21 -7.99 -27.33
C LEU A 5 -14.28 -9.49 -27.63
N LEU A 6 -14.23 -9.91 -28.89
CA LEU A 6 -14.18 -11.33 -29.25
C LEU A 6 -12.91 -12.00 -28.73
N ILE A 7 -11.76 -11.34 -28.83
CA ILE A 7 -10.48 -11.83 -28.26
C ILE A 7 -10.61 -12.00 -26.74
N PHE A 8 -11.18 -11.00 -26.05
CA PHE A 8 -11.43 -11.08 -24.62
C PHE A 8 -12.31 -12.28 -24.27
N LEU A 9 -13.46 -12.43 -24.94
CA LEU A 9 -14.38 -13.53 -24.68
C LEU A 9 -13.78 -14.89 -25.00
N ALA A 10 -13.03 -15.02 -26.10
CA ALA A 10 -12.32 -16.25 -26.46
C ALA A 10 -11.25 -16.61 -25.42
N PHE A 11 -10.47 -15.61 -24.96
CA PHE A 11 -9.47 -15.80 -23.91
C PHE A 11 -10.10 -16.31 -22.61
N TYR A 12 -11.18 -15.68 -22.14
CA TYR A 12 -11.86 -16.12 -20.92
C TYR A 12 -12.57 -17.46 -21.09
N GLY A 13 -13.13 -17.75 -22.26
CA GLY A 13 -13.69 -19.07 -22.57
C GLY A 13 -12.63 -20.18 -22.44
N ALA A 14 -11.45 -19.97 -23.02
CA ALA A 14 -10.33 -20.90 -22.88
C ALA A 14 -9.80 -20.99 -21.43
N TYR A 15 -9.70 -19.85 -20.73
CA TYR A 15 -9.25 -19.80 -19.34
C TYR A 15 -10.20 -20.53 -18.39
N PHE A 16 -11.52 -20.35 -18.54
CA PHE A 16 -12.51 -21.05 -17.71
C PHE A 16 -12.53 -22.54 -18.03
N TYR A 17 -12.41 -22.93 -19.30
CA TYR A 17 -12.25 -24.34 -19.68
C TYR A 17 -11.02 -24.96 -19.02
N LEU A 18 -9.88 -24.27 -19.06
CA LEU A 18 -8.65 -24.76 -18.44
C LEU A 18 -8.75 -24.82 -16.91
N SER A 19 -9.39 -23.82 -16.30
CA SER A 19 -9.65 -23.81 -14.86
C SER A 19 -10.54 -24.97 -14.44
N TYR A 20 -11.57 -25.27 -15.23
CA TYR A 20 -12.46 -26.42 -15.03
C TYR A 20 -11.69 -27.75 -15.09
N GLN A 21 -10.78 -27.91 -16.05
CA GLN A 21 -9.92 -29.10 -16.13
C GLN A 21 -9.01 -29.23 -14.90
N VAL A 22 -8.42 -28.14 -14.42
CA VAL A 22 -7.61 -28.13 -13.18
C VAL A 22 -8.45 -28.47 -11.96
N ILE A 23 -9.72 -28.04 -11.91
CA ILE A 23 -10.65 -28.41 -10.84
C ILE A 23 -11.00 -29.90 -10.93
N LEU A 24 -11.21 -30.44 -12.13
CA LEU A 24 -11.57 -31.86 -12.33
C LEU A 24 -10.40 -32.81 -12.00
N LEU A 25 -9.17 -32.42 -12.35
CA LEU A 25 -7.96 -33.19 -12.05
C LEU A 25 -7.64 -33.28 -10.56
N ASN A 26 -8.19 -32.36 -9.78
CA ASN A 26 -7.96 -32.21 -8.36
C ASN A 26 -9.22 -32.73 -7.67
N ASP A 27 -9.20 -33.96 -7.14
CA ASP A 27 -10.34 -34.47 -6.36
C ASP A 27 -10.55 -33.52 -5.17
N LEU A 28 -11.54 -32.63 -5.28
CA LEU A 28 -11.70 -31.49 -4.38
C LEU A 28 -11.79 -31.99 -2.92
N GLN A 29 -12.42 -33.15 -2.73
CA GLN A 29 -12.60 -33.79 -1.43
C GLN A 29 -11.26 -34.22 -0.80
N GLU A 30 -10.32 -34.73 -1.60
CA GLU A 30 -9.01 -35.19 -1.13
C GLU A 30 -8.06 -34.01 -0.84
N ILE A 31 -8.06 -32.97 -1.67
CA ILE A 31 -7.25 -31.76 -1.47
C ILE A 31 -7.75 -30.92 -0.30
N PHE A 32 -9.07 -30.78 -0.16
CA PHE A 32 -9.63 -30.20 1.05
C PHE A 32 -9.25 -31.05 2.25
N SER A 33 -9.25 -32.39 2.20
CA SER A 33 -8.81 -33.18 3.36
C SER A 33 -7.32 -33.04 3.68
N GLN A 34 -6.40 -33.11 2.71
CA GLN A 34 -4.95 -33.07 2.97
C GLN A 34 -4.47 -31.67 3.37
N THR A 35 -4.97 -30.65 2.66
CA THR A 35 -4.65 -29.25 2.95
C THR A 35 -5.38 -28.77 4.20
N ALA A 36 -6.63 -29.21 4.43
CA ALA A 36 -7.31 -28.95 5.69
C ALA A 36 -6.60 -29.67 6.82
N ILE A 37 -6.23 -30.95 6.78
CA ILE A 37 -5.56 -31.63 7.92
C ILE A 37 -4.29 -30.89 8.34
N LYS A 38 -3.44 -30.49 7.38
CA LYS A 38 -2.18 -29.78 7.67
C LYS A 38 -2.40 -28.33 8.11
N ALA A 39 -3.36 -27.63 7.50
CA ALA A 39 -3.75 -26.29 7.96
C ALA A 39 -4.54 -26.34 9.27
N GLN A 40 -5.25 -27.43 9.56
CA GLN A 40 -6.12 -27.61 10.71
C GLN A 40 -5.30 -27.96 11.95
N GLU A 41 -4.15 -28.62 11.83
CA GLU A 41 -3.21 -28.75 12.97
C GLU A 41 -2.59 -27.39 13.35
N ASP A 42 -2.07 -26.62 12.39
CA ASP A 42 -1.42 -25.33 12.67
C ASP A 42 -2.42 -24.19 13.00
N PHE A 43 -3.61 -24.20 12.37
CA PHE A 43 -4.63 -23.17 12.56
C PHE A 43 -5.76 -23.55 13.52
N ARG A 44 -5.91 -24.79 14.03
CA ARG A 44 -6.97 -25.05 15.04
C ARG A 44 -6.77 -24.21 16.28
N GLY A 45 -5.57 -24.21 16.86
CA GLY A 45 -5.34 -23.48 18.11
C GLY A 45 -5.52 -21.97 17.99
N ILE A 46 -4.95 -21.37 16.93
CA ILE A 46 -5.03 -19.92 16.68
C ILE A 46 -6.39 -19.54 16.09
N GLY A 47 -6.89 -20.33 15.14
CA GLY A 47 -8.12 -20.10 14.41
C GLY A 47 -9.38 -20.33 15.24
N GLU A 48 -9.45 -21.35 16.10
CA GLU A 48 -10.59 -21.55 17.01
C GLU A 48 -10.72 -20.34 17.96
N ARG A 49 -9.60 -19.88 18.54
CA ARG A 49 -9.57 -18.67 19.39
C ARG A 49 -9.93 -17.40 18.61
N ALA A 50 -9.39 -17.23 17.40
CA ALA A 50 -9.69 -16.08 16.56
C ALA A 50 -11.16 -16.06 16.08
N LEU A 51 -11.73 -17.22 15.75
CA LEU A 51 -13.13 -17.37 15.37
C LEU A 51 -14.06 -17.15 16.56
N GLU A 52 -13.70 -17.63 17.74
CA GLU A 52 -14.44 -17.34 18.97
C GLU A 52 -14.44 -15.84 19.28
N ASP A 53 -13.29 -15.18 19.17
CA ASP A 53 -13.17 -13.73 19.34
C ASP A 53 -13.99 -12.97 18.27
N LEU A 54 -14.02 -13.47 17.03
CA LEU A 54 -14.86 -12.92 15.95
C LEU A 54 -16.35 -13.10 16.26
N ALA A 55 -16.75 -14.29 16.69
CA ALA A 55 -18.14 -14.63 17.00
C ALA A 55 -18.66 -13.81 18.20
N LYS A 56 -17.79 -13.40 19.12
CA LYS A 56 -18.15 -12.47 20.20
C LYS A 56 -18.25 -11.01 19.73
N SER A 57 -17.46 -10.60 18.73
CA SER A 57 -17.30 -9.19 18.33
C SER A 57 -17.97 -8.81 17.00
N TYR A 58 -18.52 -9.77 16.24
CA TYR A 58 -19.04 -9.51 14.87
C TYR A 58 -20.13 -8.44 14.82
N TRP A 59 -20.99 -8.36 15.84
CA TRP A 59 -22.05 -7.36 15.91
C TRP A 59 -21.47 -5.94 16.02
N ASN A 60 -20.51 -5.75 16.93
CA ASN A 60 -19.82 -4.47 17.10
C ASN A 60 -19.02 -4.09 15.84
N ILE A 61 -18.27 -5.03 15.26
CA ILE A 61 -17.54 -4.83 14.00
C ILE A 61 -18.51 -4.35 12.90
N SER A 62 -19.66 -5.01 12.77
CA SER A 62 -20.67 -4.68 11.75
C SER A 62 -21.27 -3.30 11.97
N ILE A 63 -21.60 -2.94 13.22
CA ILE A 63 -22.12 -1.62 13.59
C ILE A 63 -21.09 -0.53 13.30
N ILE A 64 -19.83 -0.72 13.68
CA ILE A 64 -18.78 0.27 13.44
C ILE A 64 -18.53 0.46 11.95
N ILE A 65 -18.56 -0.61 11.15
CA ILE A 65 -18.47 -0.54 9.69
C ILE A 65 -19.64 0.23 9.08
N LEU A 66 -20.87 -0.01 9.57
CA LEU A 66 -22.06 0.74 9.14
C LEU A 66 -21.95 2.22 9.52
N PHE A 67 -21.52 2.52 10.75
CA PHE A 67 -21.27 3.88 11.22
C PHE A 67 -20.22 4.59 10.37
N ALA A 68 -19.10 3.93 10.06
CA ALA A 68 -18.06 4.48 9.20
C ALA A 68 -18.57 4.75 7.77
N THR A 69 -19.49 3.92 7.28
CA THR A 69 -20.18 4.14 6.01
C THR A 69 -21.04 5.40 6.05
N VAL A 70 -21.83 5.59 7.12
CA VAL A 70 -22.61 6.83 7.35
C VAL A 70 -21.67 8.04 7.44
N LEU A 71 -20.55 7.91 8.14
CA LEU A 71 -19.55 8.97 8.26
C LEU A 71 -18.95 9.36 6.90
N CYS A 72 -18.73 8.40 5.98
CA CYS A 72 -18.34 8.69 4.60
C CYS A 72 -19.39 9.53 3.86
N PHE A 73 -20.68 9.19 4.00
CA PHE A 73 -21.76 9.97 3.39
C PHE A 73 -21.84 11.37 3.97
N THR A 74 -21.75 11.50 5.30
CA THR A 74 -21.69 12.79 5.99
C THR A 74 -20.51 13.62 5.49
N TRP A 75 -19.34 13.01 5.31
CA TRP A 75 -18.16 13.69 4.76
C TRP A 75 -18.39 14.21 3.34
N ILE A 76 -19.02 13.42 2.47
CA ILE A 76 -19.37 13.86 1.11
C ILE A 76 -20.35 15.04 1.15
N LEU A 77 -21.28 15.08 2.12
CA LEU A 77 -22.17 16.22 2.32
C LEU A 77 -21.42 17.43 2.89
N LEU A 78 -20.46 17.24 3.79
CA LEU A 78 -19.62 18.33 4.30
C LEU A 78 -18.79 18.98 3.18
N LEU A 79 -18.24 18.19 2.25
CA LEU A 79 -17.55 18.69 1.05
C LEU A 79 -18.46 19.53 0.14
N LYS A 80 -19.78 19.41 0.24
CA LYS A 80 -20.72 20.25 -0.52
C LYS A 80 -20.84 21.66 0.07
N TYR A 81 -20.94 21.76 1.39
CA TYR A 81 -21.23 23.03 2.08
C TYR A 81 -19.97 23.77 2.52
N ASN A 82 -18.94 23.03 2.93
CA ASN A 82 -17.73 23.57 3.55
C ASN A 82 -16.47 23.24 2.71
N ALA A 83 -16.61 23.06 1.40
CA ALA A 83 -15.51 22.70 0.48
C ALA A 83 -14.29 23.59 0.68
N GLU A 84 -14.51 24.92 0.72
CA GLU A 84 -13.46 25.93 0.87
C GLU A 84 -12.64 25.70 2.13
N ILE A 85 -13.30 25.60 3.29
CA ILE A 85 -12.65 25.39 4.59
C ILE A 85 -11.91 24.05 4.61
N ILE A 86 -12.56 22.96 4.17
CA ILE A 86 -11.96 21.62 4.17
C ILE A 86 -10.72 21.57 3.28
N ILE A 87 -10.78 22.19 2.10
CA ILE A 87 -9.65 22.22 1.17
C ILE A 87 -8.50 23.02 1.76
N TRP A 88 -8.75 24.20 2.34
CA TRP A 88 -7.70 24.98 2.99
C TRP A 88 -7.10 24.27 4.20
N LEU A 89 -7.92 23.70 5.08
CA LEU A 89 -7.45 22.89 6.22
C LEU A 89 -6.60 21.71 5.74
N SER A 90 -7.03 21.05 4.67
CA SER A 90 -6.28 19.96 4.07
C SER A 90 -4.94 20.48 3.53
N ILE A 91 -4.95 21.51 2.69
CA ILE A 91 -3.74 22.14 2.14
C ILE A 91 -2.74 22.54 3.23
N PHE A 92 -3.20 23.15 4.33
CA PHE A 92 -2.33 23.56 5.43
C PHE A 92 -1.92 22.42 6.36
N SER A 93 -2.68 21.31 6.40
CA SER A 93 -2.37 20.18 7.28
C SER A 93 -1.01 19.54 7.00
N LEU A 94 -0.57 19.48 5.73
CA LEU A 94 0.73 18.93 5.37
C LEU A 94 1.89 19.81 5.87
N PRO A 95 1.93 21.13 5.58
CA PRO A 95 2.92 22.02 6.19
C PRO A 95 2.92 21.98 7.71
N ILE A 96 1.75 21.91 8.36
CA ILE A 96 1.67 21.81 9.83
C ILE A 96 2.32 20.51 10.31
N LEU A 97 2.00 19.36 9.69
CA LEU A 97 2.58 18.07 10.06
C LEU A 97 4.10 18.04 9.84
N LEU A 98 4.59 18.61 8.73
CA LEU A 98 6.01 18.73 8.46
C LEU A 98 6.71 19.65 9.45
N SER A 99 6.08 20.75 9.86
CA SER A 99 6.59 21.65 10.90
C SER A 99 6.69 20.95 12.26
N LEU A 100 5.68 20.16 12.64
CA LEU A 100 5.71 19.36 13.88
C LEU A 100 6.82 18.30 13.82
N GLY A 101 6.97 17.62 12.67
CA GLY A 101 8.04 16.66 12.45
C GLY A 101 9.42 17.30 12.53
N LEU A 102 9.61 18.47 11.92
CA LEU A 102 10.85 19.24 11.98
C LEU A 102 11.15 19.70 13.40
N TYR A 103 10.14 20.17 14.13
CA TYR A 103 10.29 20.54 15.53
C TYR A 103 10.77 19.34 16.35
N PHE A 104 10.09 18.20 16.23
CA PHE A 104 10.45 16.98 16.96
C PHE A 104 11.84 16.44 16.59
N SER A 105 12.19 16.43 15.30
CA SER A 105 13.48 15.93 14.85
C SER A 105 14.62 16.87 15.26
N ALA A 106 14.39 18.18 15.21
CA ALA A 106 15.37 19.18 15.62
C ALA A 106 15.60 19.13 17.14
N THR A 107 14.54 19.07 17.96
CA THR A 107 14.68 18.97 19.42
C THR A 107 15.42 17.70 19.81
N THR A 108 15.13 16.57 19.15
CA THR A 108 15.82 15.30 19.39
C THR A 108 17.30 15.36 18.96
N TYR A 109 17.62 16.04 17.86
CA TYR A 109 19.02 16.27 17.46
C TYR A 109 19.78 17.10 18.49
N TRP A 110 19.20 18.23 18.92
CA TRP A 110 19.83 19.10 19.92
C TRP A 110 20.04 18.37 21.24
N SER A 111 19.06 17.59 21.72
CA SER A 111 19.23 16.82 22.96
C SER A 111 20.35 15.78 22.87
N LEU A 112 20.44 15.04 21.75
CA LEU A 112 21.49 14.03 21.56
C LEU A 112 22.88 14.67 21.41
N ARG A 113 22.96 15.80 20.71
CA ARG A 113 24.20 16.56 20.55
C ARG A 113 24.68 17.11 21.90
N ASP A 114 23.78 17.68 22.70
CA ASP A 114 24.11 18.21 24.01
C ASP A 114 24.62 17.10 24.96
N GLU A 115 24.01 15.90 24.90
CA GLU A 115 24.48 14.71 25.63
C GLU A 115 25.87 14.24 25.14
N ALA A 116 26.13 14.26 23.83
CA ALA A 116 27.42 13.89 23.25
C ALA A 116 28.53 14.90 23.60
N GLU A 117 28.22 16.20 23.56
CA GLU A 117 29.15 17.26 23.99
C GLU A 117 29.38 17.24 25.51
N ALA A 118 28.38 16.90 26.32
CA ALA A 118 28.55 16.72 27.77
C ALA A 118 29.46 15.52 28.09
N SER A 119 29.27 14.40 27.39
CA SER A 119 30.09 13.19 27.57
C SER A 119 31.55 13.43 27.18
N SER A 120 31.81 14.12 26.06
CA SER A 120 33.18 14.47 25.65
C SER A 120 33.85 15.50 26.56
N ARG A 121 33.09 16.42 27.17
CA ARG A 121 33.58 17.37 28.18
C ARG A 121 33.97 16.70 29.50
N ILE A 122 33.37 15.56 29.84
CA ILE A 122 33.73 14.80 31.05
C ILE A 122 35.05 14.02 30.85
N GLU A 123 35.48 13.80 29.59
CA GLU A 123 36.66 12.97 29.28
C GLU A 123 38.01 13.73 29.18
N LEU A 124 38.09 15.07 29.23
CA LEU A 124 39.37 15.82 29.30
C LEU A 124 39.25 17.12 30.13
N PRO A 125 40.20 17.48 31.03
CA PRO A 125 41.51 16.89 31.34
C PRO A 125 41.68 16.41 32.81
N TYR A 126 42.30 15.24 33.00
CA TYR A 126 43.07 15.00 34.22
C TYR A 126 44.28 15.93 34.20
N MET A 127 44.39 16.74 35.25
CA MET A 127 45.45 17.71 35.49
C MET A 127 46.84 17.05 35.48
N SER A 128 47.84 17.79 35.02
CA SER A 128 49.25 17.45 35.19
C SER A 128 49.58 17.21 36.68
N ASN A 129 50.53 16.31 36.95
CA ASN A 129 51.01 15.90 38.28
C ASN A 129 51.56 17.04 39.18
N GLU A 130 51.34 18.29 38.81
CA GLU A 130 51.92 19.48 39.43
C GLU A 130 51.00 20.13 40.49
N GLN A 131 49.71 19.77 40.54
CA GLN A 131 48.75 20.36 41.48
C GLN A 131 48.42 19.52 42.72
N LEU A 132 49.03 18.34 42.89
CA LEU A 132 48.72 17.43 44.00
C LEU A 132 49.75 17.41 45.14
N GLY A 133 50.87 18.13 45.04
CA GLY A 133 51.81 18.30 46.17
C GLY A 133 52.38 17.00 46.75
N ILE A 134 52.37 15.89 46.00
CA ILE A 134 52.88 14.59 46.45
C ILE A 134 54.36 14.50 46.06
N GLN A 135 55.24 14.64 47.05
CA GLN A 135 56.67 14.33 46.92
C GLN A 135 56.87 12.84 46.57
N PRO A 136 57.76 12.49 45.63
CA PRO A 136 58.08 11.10 45.33
C PRO A 136 58.87 10.48 46.49
N ARG A 137 58.29 9.44 47.13
CA ARG A 137 59.03 8.62 48.10
C ARG A 137 59.92 7.65 47.32
N PHE A 138 61.22 7.90 47.33
CA PHE A 138 62.26 6.96 46.92
C PHE A 138 62.11 5.64 47.69
N ARG A 139 62.05 4.52 46.97
CA ARG A 139 62.16 3.17 47.54
C ARG A 139 63.54 2.63 47.18
N ASP A 140 64.28 2.25 48.21
CA ASP A 140 65.68 1.89 48.17
C ASP A 140 66.01 0.69 47.26
N GLU A 141 67.18 0.82 46.67
CA GLU A 141 67.79 0.02 45.63
C GLU A 141 68.67 -1.08 46.26
N ASN A 142 68.06 -2.16 46.77
CA ASN A 142 68.85 -3.32 47.24
C ASN A 142 68.19 -4.71 47.15
N ASP A 143 67.06 -4.86 46.45
CA ASP A 143 66.53 -6.19 46.11
C ASP A 143 66.42 -6.38 44.59
N ARG A 144 67.55 -6.73 43.97
CA ARG A 144 67.59 -7.47 42.70
C ARG A 144 68.75 -8.46 42.72
N PRO A 145 68.51 -9.69 42.25
CA PRO A 145 69.41 -10.16 41.20
C PRO A 145 68.68 -10.47 39.89
N ASN A 146 69.45 -10.27 38.82
CA ASN A 146 69.07 -10.17 37.42
C ASN A 146 68.84 -11.53 36.71
N PRO A 147 68.20 -11.49 35.52
CA PRO A 147 67.80 -12.65 34.71
C PRO A 147 69.00 -13.19 33.89
N PRO A 148 68.84 -14.31 33.15
CA PRO A 148 68.74 -14.11 31.70
C PRO A 148 67.96 -15.16 30.88
N TYR A 149 67.36 -14.67 29.79
CA TYR A 149 67.36 -15.19 28.41
C TYR A 149 67.04 -16.67 28.07
N SER A 150 65.90 -16.82 27.37
CA SER A 150 65.67 -17.42 26.04
C SER A 150 66.25 -18.78 25.58
N GLN A 151 65.34 -19.51 24.90
CA GLN A 151 65.47 -20.58 23.88
C GLN A 151 65.40 -22.05 24.37
N PRO A 152 65.14 -23.04 23.50
CA PRO A 152 64.00 -23.20 22.58
C PRO A 152 63.35 -24.61 22.73
N THR A 153 62.36 -24.89 21.88
CA THR A 153 61.76 -26.20 21.56
C THR A 153 62.69 -27.42 21.67
N ASN A 154 62.24 -28.51 22.32
CA ASN A 154 62.15 -29.87 21.74
C ASN A 154 61.80 -30.96 22.78
N SER A 155 61.32 -32.09 22.22
CA SER A 155 61.25 -33.45 22.78
C SER A 155 59.99 -33.85 23.58
N THR A 156 59.02 -34.39 22.83
CA THR A 156 58.76 -35.82 22.67
C THR A 156 59.08 -36.77 23.84
N THR A 157 58.22 -37.81 23.92
CA THR A 157 58.40 -39.14 24.55
C THR A 157 58.20 -39.20 26.08
N ARG A 158 57.04 -39.64 26.56
CA ARG A 158 56.62 -41.06 26.69
C ARG A 158 57.40 -41.78 27.78
N SER A 159 56.80 -41.88 28.97
CA SER A 159 56.87 -43.07 29.82
C SER A 159 55.85 -42.97 30.97
N GLN A 160 54.70 -43.62 30.74
CA GLN A 160 54.12 -44.51 31.76
C GLN A 160 55.19 -45.56 32.18
N PRO A 161 55.10 -46.28 33.32
CA PRO A 161 53.84 -46.78 33.86
C PRO A 161 53.71 -46.96 35.39
N ASN A 162 52.44 -47.16 35.78
CA ASN A 162 51.93 -48.08 36.79
C ASN A 162 52.63 -48.15 38.16
N SER A 163 51.84 -47.92 39.22
CA SER A 163 51.39 -49.05 40.04
C SER A 163 50.30 -48.69 41.07
N ARG A 164 49.24 -49.51 41.01
CA ARG A 164 48.51 -50.16 42.12
C ARG A 164 47.79 -49.25 43.12
N LEU A 165 46.45 -49.24 43.07
CA LEU A 165 45.52 -50.19 43.73
C LEU A 165 45.57 -50.11 45.27
N SER A 166 44.54 -49.48 45.86
CA SER A 166 43.66 -50.10 46.88
C SER A 166 42.60 -49.12 47.43
N PRO A 167 41.51 -49.63 48.06
CA PRO A 167 40.15 -49.22 47.67
C PRO A 167 39.30 -48.59 48.79
N ASN A 168 38.09 -48.20 48.38
CA ASN A 168 36.85 -48.06 49.16
C ASN A 168 36.75 -46.91 50.18
N LYS A 169 35.83 -45.97 49.90
CA LYS A 169 34.51 -45.98 50.56
C LYS A 169 33.51 -45.07 49.87
N SER A 170 32.36 -45.67 49.60
CA SER A 170 31.11 -45.07 49.15
C SER A 170 30.59 -43.99 50.10
N THR A 171 30.21 -42.82 49.56
CA THR A 171 29.05 -42.10 50.09
C THR A 171 28.25 -41.51 48.92
N ARG A 172 27.05 -42.06 48.74
CA ARG A 172 26.07 -41.71 47.73
C ARG A 172 25.25 -40.53 48.27
N LEU A 173 25.32 -39.35 47.64
CA LEU A 173 24.36 -38.27 47.84
C LEU A 173 23.76 -37.84 46.50
N ARG A 174 22.60 -38.45 46.23
CA ARG A 174 21.39 -37.90 45.61
C ARG A 174 21.57 -36.78 44.56
N ASN A 175 21.64 -37.19 43.29
CA ASN A 175 21.29 -36.33 42.16
C ASN A 175 19.81 -35.91 42.28
N GLY A 176 19.56 -34.63 42.53
CA GLY A 176 18.29 -33.99 42.23
C GLY A 176 18.23 -33.72 40.73
N SER A 177 17.40 -34.48 40.02
CA SER A 177 17.04 -34.18 38.63
C SER A 177 16.27 -32.86 38.60
N LYS A 178 16.92 -31.80 38.09
CA LYS A 178 16.22 -30.58 37.67
C LYS A 178 15.17 -30.96 36.60
N PRO A 179 13.92 -30.49 36.68
CA PRO A 179 12.95 -30.71 35.61
C PRO A 179 13.50 -30.11 34.31
N ARG A 180 13.29 -30.77 33.17
CA ARG A 180 13.54 -30.14 31.87
C ARG A 180 12.56 -28.97 31.74
N PRO A 181 13.01 -27.77 31.35
CA PRO A 181 12.08 -26.68 31.05
C PRO A 181 11.20 -27.12 29.88
N ASP A 182 9.90 -26.89 30.01
CA ASP A 182 8.92 -27.18 28.96
C ASP A 182 9.27 -26.36 27.71
N GLU A 183 9.18 -26.95 26.51
CA GLU A 183 9.54 -26.29 25.23
C GLU A 183 8.83 -24.94 25.03
N GLY A 184 7.68 -24.72 25.69
CA GLY A 184 6.98 -23.44 25.70
C GLY A 184 7.75 -22.29 26.40
N ASP A 185 8.49 -22.59 27.47
CA ASP A 185 9.27 -21.58 28.20
C ASP A 185 10.54 -21.18 27.44
N GLN A 186 11.18 -22.11 26.74
CA GLN A 186 12.34 -21.82 25.89
C GLN A 186 11.98 -20.95 24.67
N ASN A 187 10.83 -21.22 24.05
CA ASN A 187 10.34 -20.40 22.93
C ASN A 187 9.97 -18.98 23.38
N LEU A 188 9.39 -18.83 24.58
CA LEU A 188 9.07 -17.52 25.17
C LEU A 188 10.33 -16.71 25.53
N GLU A 189 11.37 -17.39 26.02
CA GLU A 189 12.67 -16.76 26.33
C GLU A 189 13.41 -16.34 25.05
N TYR A 190 13.34 -17.15 24.00
CA TYR A 190 13.88 -16.82 22.68
C TYR A 190 13.16 -15.62 22.04
N ASP A 191 11.82 -15.59 22.08
CA ASP A 191 11.04 -14.46 21.55
C ASP A 191 11.34 -13.15 22.29
N LYS A 192 11.49 -13.21 23.62
CA LYS A 192 11.91 -12.07 24.44
C LYS A 192 13.32 -11.62 24.09
N ALA A 193 14.26 -12.55 23.92
CA ALA A 193 15.63 -12.23 23.52
C ALA A 193 15.67 -11.57 22.14
N LEU A 194 14.88 -12.09 21.18
CA LEU A 194 14.75 -11.52 19.84
C LEU A 194 14.14 -10.12 19.88
N GLN A 195 13.09 -9.90 20.67
CA GLN A 195 12.51 -8.57 20.90
C GLN A 195 13.54 -7.60 21.50
N ASN A 196 14.34 -8.05 22.46
CA ASN A 196 15.36 -7.22 23.11
C ASN A 196 16.48 -6.83 22.14
N VAL A 197 16.92 -7.75 21.27
CA VAL A 197 17.92 -7.45 20.23
C VAL A 197 17.35 -6.46 19.22
N LEU A 198 16.13 -6.69 18.73
CA LEU A 198 15.48 -5.80 17.75
C LEU A 198 15.21 -4.41 18.34
N PHE A 199 14.84 -4.35 19.62
CA PHE A 199 14.70 -3.10 20.36
C PHE A 199 16.05 -2.40 20.55
N ALA A 200 17.12 -3.12 20.89
CA ALA A 200 18.46 -2.55 21.03
C ALA A 200 18.98 -1.99 19.70
N GLU A 201 18.78 -2.70 18.58
CA GLU A 201 19.10 -2.20 17.25
C GLU A 201 18.30 -0.93 16.91
N LEU A 202 16.97 -0.94 17.15
CA LEU A 202 16.13 0.24 16.93
C LEU A 202 16.61 1.43 17.77
N MET A 203 16.91 1.20 19.04
CA MET A 203 17.43 2.23 19.95
C MET A 203 18.81 2.75 19.51
N SER A 204 19.64 1.92 18.86
CA SER A 204 20.90 2.38 18.28
C SER A 204 20.70 3.37 17.12
N TYR A 205 19.69 3.15 16.28
CA TYR A 205 19.30 4.09 15.22
C TYR A 205 18.65 5.36 15.79
N VAL A 206 17.77 5.22 16.77
CA VAL A 206 17.09 6.34 17.43
C VAL A 206 18.07 7.23 18.21
N ARG A 207 19.21 6.70 18.66
CA ARG A 207 20.24 7.48 19.36
C ARG A 207 21.31 8.08 18.44
N ASN A 208 21.18 7.91 17.12
CA ASN A 208 22.14 8.46 16.15
C ASN A 208 21.82 9.93 15.83
N GLU A 209 22.67 10.85 16.32
CA GLU A 209 22.51 12.30 16.09
C GLU A 209 22.54 12.69 14.60
N THR A 210 23.39 12.04 13.79
CA THR A 210 23.55 12.36 12.37
C THR A 210 22.27 12.00 11.59
N LEU A 211 21.60 10.91 11.99
CA LEU A 211 20.33 10.50 11.40
C LEU A 211 19.23 11.55 11.65
N TRP A 212 19.12 12.07 12.87
CA TRP A 212 18.15 13.12 13.19
C TRP A 212 18.46 14.45 12.52
N LEU A 213 19.74 14.79 12.33
CA LEU A 213 20.14 15.95 11.54
C LEU A 213 19.72 15.80 10.07
N ILE A 214 20.00 14.65 9.45
CA ILE A 214 19.60 14.36 8.07
C ILE A 214 18.07 14.44 7.91
N ILE A 215 17.31 13.81 8.83
CA ILE A 215 15.85 13.88 8.84
C ILE A 215 15.38 15.33 8.94
N SER A 216 15.96 16.13 9.84
CA SER A 216 15.60 17.54 10.02
C SER A 216 15.85 18.37 8.76
N ILE A 217 17.00 18.19 8.09
CA ILE A 217 17.32 18.88 6.84
C ILE A 217 16.32 18.49 5.74
N ILE A 218 16.03 17.20 5.59
CA ILE A 218 15.05 16.71 4.60
C ILE A 218 13.67 17.31 4.88
N LEU A 219 13.19 17.26 6.13
CA LEU A 219 11.89 17.81 6.52
C LEU A 219 11.81 19.31 6.28
N PHE A 220 12.89 20.07 6.55
CA PHE A 220 12.95 21.49 6.26
C PHE A 220 12.86 21.78 4.75
N LEU A 221 13.61 21.05 3.91
CA LEU A 221 13.57 21.23 2.45
C LEU A 221 12.19 20.89 1.89
N VAL A 222 11.57 19.81 2.36
CA VAL A 222 10.21 19.41 1.95
C VAL A 222 9.19 20.44 2.41
N LEU A 223 9.29 20.95 3.64
CA LEU A 223 8.43 22.00 4.17
C LEU A 223 8.55 23.28 3.32
N PHE A 224 9.77 23.74 3.07
CA PHE A 224 10.03 24.95 2.27
C PHE A 224 9.48 24.82 0.85
N ALA A 225 9.76 23.70 0.17
CA ALA A 225 9.21 23.42 -1.15
C ALA A 225 7.68 23.37 -1.14
N SER A 226 7.07 22.75 -0.12
CA SER A 226 5.61 22.69 0.01
C SER A 226 5.00 24.09 0.12
N VAL A 227 5.57 24.99 0.92
CA VAL A 227 5.07 26.36 1.11
C VAL A 227 5.19 27.17 -0.18
N ILE A 228 6.32 27.07 -0.90
CA ILE A 228 6.50 27.74 -2.21
C ILE A 228 5.45 27.27 -3.20
N ILE A 229 5.24 25.94 -3.30
CA ILE A 229 4.24 25.36 -4.20
C ILE A 229 2.84 25.87 -3.84
N LEU A 230 2.48 25.92 -2.57
CA LEU A 230 1.18 26.43 -2.14
C LEU A 230 1.00 27.91 -2.49
N HIS A 231 2.04 28.72 -2.33
CA HIS A 231 2.00 30.14 -2.72
C HIS A 231 1.81 30.30 -4.23
N ALA A 232 2.57 29.55 -5.03
CA ALA A 232 2.51 29.59 -6.49
C ALA A 232 1.15 29.13 -7.05
N LEU A 233 0.48 28.21 -6.35
CA LEU A 233 -0.77 27.60 -6.82
C LEU A 233 -2.04 28.27 -6.26
N LYS A 234 -1.94 29.24 -5.35
CA LYS A 234 -3.08 29.84 -4.62
C LYS A 234 -4.24 30.27 -5.52
N GLU A 235 -3.94 30.89 -6.66
CA GLU A 235 -4.97 31.37 -7.59
C GLU A 235 -5.64 30.21 -8.36
N ARG A 236 -4.86 29.18 -8.67
CA ARG A 236 -5.33 27.98 -9.39
C ARG A 236 -6.15 27.06 -8.49
N VAL A 237 -5.92 27.09 -7.16
CA VAL A 237 -6.70 26.33 -6.17
C VAL A 237 -8.17 26.76 -6.18
N THR A 238 -8.48 28.05 -6.42
CA THR A 238 -9.87 28.56 -6.49
C THR A 238 -10.72 27.81 -7.52
N LEU A 239 -10.16 27.53 -8.71
CA LEU A 239 -10.86 26.75 -9.72
C LEU A 239 -11.12 25.31 -9.24
N SER A 240 -10.12 24.71 -8.59
CA SER A 240 -10.24 23.34 -8.05
C SER A 240 -11.30 23.25 -6.97
N ILE A 241 -11.35 24.23 -6.05
CA ILE A 241 -12.41 24.37 -5.04
C ILE A 241 -13.79 24.40 -5.71
N ALA A 242 -13.96 25.24 -6.73
CA ALA A 242 -15.23 25.35 -7.44
C ALA A 242 -15.63 24.03 -8.10
N LEU A 243 -14.70 23.33 -8.77
CA LEU A 243 -14.96 22.04 -9.40
C LEU A 243 -15.30 20.94 -8.39
N ILE A 244 -14.61 20.88 -7.25
CA ILE A 244 -14.87 19.94 -6.15
C ILE A 244 -16.27 20.19 -5.55
N LYS A 245 -16.66 21.46 -5.38
CA LYS A 245 -18.01 21.84 -4.96
C LYS A 245 -19.06 21.43 -5.99
N GLN A 246 -18.78 21.58 -7.29
CA GLN A 246 -19.67 21.10 -8.35
C GLN A 246 -19.76 19.57 -8.41
N ALA A 247 -18.66 18.85 -8.16
CA ALA A 247 -18.65 17.39 -8.05
C ALA A 247 -19.55 16.91 -6.91
N SER A 248 -19.46 17.57 -5.76
CA SER A 248 -20.34 17.31 -4.62
C SER A 248 -21.82 17.55 -4.95
N LYS A 249 -22.13 18.58 -5.74
CA LYS A 249 -23.49 18.82 -6.25
C LYS A 249 -23.94 17.75 -7.24
N ALA A 250 -23.05 17.33 -8.15
CA ALA A 250 -23.35 16.31 -9.16
C ALA A 250 -23.63 14.93 -8.53
N ILE A 251 -22.84 14.52 -7.53
CA ILE A 251 -23.06 13.28 -6.78
C ILE A 251 -24.41 13.30 -6.06
N ASN A 252 -24.79 14.43 -5.47
CA ASN A 252 -26.10 14.60 -4.84
C ASN A 252 -27.25 14.65 -5.85
N GLY A 253 -26.99 15.16 -7.06
CA GLY A 253 -27.93 15.17 -8.18
C GLY A 253 -28.15 13.77 -8.78
N VAL A 254 -27.15 12.88 -8.70
CA VAL A 254 -27.21 11.51 -9.19
C VAL A 254 -26.85 10.53 -8.08
N LYS A 255 -27.70 10.42 -7.06
CA LYS A 255 -27.43 9.65 -5.81
C LYS A 255 -27.07 8.18 -6.05
N SER A 256 -27.59 7.56 -7.12
CA SER A 256 -27.28 6.18 -7.50
C SER A 256 -25.80 5.95 -7.82
N THR A 257 -25.03 7.01 -8.12
CA THR A 257 -23.57 6.94 -8.31
C THR A 257 -22.83 6.50 -7.06
N LEU A 258 -23.36 6.75 -5.86
CA LEU A 258 -22.70 6.40 -4.60
C LEU A 258 -22.73 4.90 -4.31
N LEU A 259 -23.82 4.22 -4.69
CA LEU A 259 -23.98 2.78 -4.51
C LEU A 259 -23.35 1.99 -5.65
N PHE A 260 -23.27 2.59 -6.84
CA PHE A 260 -22.80 1.90 -8.04
C PHE A 260 -21.45 1.16 -7.89
N PRO A 261 -20.37 1.74 -7.32
CA PRO A 261 -19.08 1.05 -7.23
C PRO A 261 -19.04 -0.10 -6.24
N ILE A 262 -20.11 -0.35 -5.46
CA ILE A 262 -20.17 -1.53 -4.58
C ILE A 262 -20.15 -2.79 -5.44
N ILE A 263 -21.00 -2.85 -6.48
CA ILE A 263 -21.13 -4.04 -7.33
C ILE A 263 -19.81 -4.34 -8.09
N PRO A 264 -19.22 -3.41 -8.88
CA PRO A 264 -17.93 -3.66 -9.54
C PRO A 264 -16.81 -4.02 -8.57
N ARG A 265 -16.78 -3.45 -7.35
CA ARG A 265 -15.78 -3.81 -6.33
C ARG A 265 -15.97 -5.23 -5.83
N LEU A 266 -17.20 -5.64 -5.53
CA LEU A 266 -17.50 -7.01 -5.12
C LEU A 266 -17.14 -8.01 -6.22
N ILE A 267 -17.47 -7.72 -7.48
CA ILE A 267 -17.08 -8.56 -8.62
C ILE A 267 -15.55 -8.61 -8.77
N GLY A 268 -14.85 -7.48 -8.60
CA GLY A 268 -13.38 -7.45 -8.63
C GLY A 268 -12.73 -8.25 -7.50
N ILE A 269 -13.30 -8.21 -6.29
CA ILE A 269 -12.85 -9.04 -5.15
C ILE A 269 -13.13 -10.51 -5.44
N ALA A 270 -14.32 -10.86 -5.93
CA ALA A 270 -14.66 -12.22 -6.31
C ALA A 270 -13.72 -12.76 -7.40
N ALA A 271 -13.38 -11.95 -8.39
CA ALA A 271 -12.39 -12.30 -9.42
C ALA A 271 -11.00 -12.55 -8.82
N LEU A 272 -10.57 -11.75 -7.83
CA LEU A 272 -9.32 -11.96 -7.12
C LEU A 272 -9.34 -13.26 -6.30
N VAL A 273 -10.43 -13.51 -5.55
CA VAL A 273 -10.62 -14.74 -4.77
C VAL A 273 -10.60 -15.96 -5.68
N TYR A 274 -11.30 -15.92 -6.80
CA TYR A 274 -11.28 -16.98 -7.80
C TYR A 274 -9.87 -17.21 -8.35
N GLY A 275 -9.14 -16.15 -8.72
CA GLY A 275 -7.76 -16.25 -9.18
C GLY A 275 -6.80 -16.85 -8.13
N VAL A 276 -6.97 -16.51 -6.86
CA VAL A 276 -6.20 -17.10 -5.75
C VAL A 276 -6.56 -18.58 -5.57
N PHE A 277 -7.85 -18.92 -5.59
CA PHE A 277 -8.33 -20.29 -5.50
C PHE A 277 -7.75 -21.17 -6.61
N ILE A 278 -7.81 -20.72 -7.87
CA ILE A 278 -7.18 -21.44 -8.99
C ILE A 278 -5.66 -21.57 -8.81
N SER A 279 -4.99 -20.54 -8.26
CA SER A 279 -3.55 -20.64 -7.96
C SER A 279 -3.26 -21.74 -6.94
N LEU A 280 -4.06 -21.88 -5.88
CA LEU A 280 -3.88 -22.94 -4.89
C LEU A 280 -4.09 -24.32 -5.50
N LEU A 281 -5.10 -24.48 -6.36
CA LEU A 281 -5.36 -25.74 -7.06
C LEU A 281 -4.24 -26.14 -8.03
N ILE A 282 -3.63 -25.17 -8.72
CA ILE A 282 -2.45 -25.43 -9.59
C ILE A 282 -1.28 -25.96 -8.76
N VAL A 283 -1.05 -25.40 -7.55
CA VAL A 283 -0.01 -25.90 -6.64
C VAL A 283 -0.34 -27.31 -6.15
N ALA A 284 -1.60 -27.55 -5.74
CA ALA A 284 -2.04 -28.87 -5.28
C ALA A 284 -1.83 -29.95 -6.36
N ALA A 285 -2.21 -29.68 -7.61
CA ALA A 285 -2.02 -30.58 -8.75
C ALA A 285 -0.54 -30.86 -9.09
N SER A 286 0.40 -30.04 -8.60
CA SER A 286 1.84 -30.20 -8.85
C SER A 286 2.54 -31.13 -7.87
N HIS A 287 1.88 -31.51 -6.77
CA HIS A 287 2.40 -32.46 -5.81
C HIS A 287 2.02 -33.88 -6.22
N PRO A 288 2.97 -34.84 -6.25
CA PRO A 288 2.63 -36.23 -6.50
C PRO A 288 1.77 -36.76 -5.34
N GLN A 289 0.51 -37.07 -5.61
CA GLN A 289 -0.35 -37.77 -4.66
C GLN A 289 0.11 -39.23 -4.56
N SER A 290 0.19 -39.77 -3.35
CA SER A 290 0.63 -41.14 -3.10
C SER A 290 -0.44 -42.21 -3.36
N VAL A 291 -1.67 -41.84 -3.77
CA VAL A 291 -2.83 -42.76 -3.76
C VAL A 291 -3.72 -42.72 -5.03
N ALA A 292 -3.61 -41.75 -5.95
CA ALA A 292 -4.51 -41.69 -7.10
C ALA A 292 -3.92 -42.31 -8.38
N GLU A 293 -4.33 -43.54 -8.70
CA GLU A 293 -3.81 -44.35 -9.81
C GLU A 293 -4.36 -43.99 -11.21
N HIS A 294 -5.08 -42.87 -11.40
CA HIS A 294 -5.79 -42.63 -12.67
C HIS A 294 -5.43 -41.35 -13.44
N HIS A 295 -4.68 -40.39 -12.87
CA HIS A 295 -4.25 -39.20 -13.58
C HIS A 295 -2.80 -38.85 -13.28
N ALA A 296 -1.98 -38.70 -14.34
CA ALA A 296 -0.60 -38.29 -14.20
C ALA A 296 -0.54 -36.87 -13.59
N PRO A 297 0.27 -36.65 -12.54
CA PRO A 297 0.40 -35.34 -11.91
C PRO A 297 0.89 -34.31 -12.91
N LEU A 298 0.48 -33.05 -12.72
CA LEU A 298 0.87 -31.95 -13.60
C LEU A 298 2.40 -31.83 -13.59
N GLU A 299 3.04 -32.03 -14.74
CA GLU A 299 4.50 -31.97 -14.84
C GLU A 299 5.01 -30.65 -14.27
N ARG A 300 5.87 -30.73 -13.25
CA ARG A 300 6.41 -29.57 -12.51
C ARG A 300 7.00 -28.49 -13.42
N LYS A 301 7.51 -28.87 -14.60
CA LYS A 301 8.07 -27.96 -15.62
C LYS A 301 7.03 -27.04 -16.28
N HIS A 302 5.75 -27.38 -16.24
CA HIS A 302 4.66 -26.62 -16.86
C HIS A 302 3.85 -25.76 -15.88
N VAL A 303 3.91 -26.05 -14.57
CA VAL A 303 3.15 -25.37 -13.49
C VAL A 303 3.25 -23.85 -13.53
N TRP A 304 4.45 -23.32 -13.79
CA TRP A 304 4.67 -21.87 -13.87
C TRP A 304 3.91 -21.20 -15.03
N LYS A 305 3.67 -21.91 -16.15
CA LYS A 305 2.90 -21.41 -17.30
C LYS A 305 1.44 -21.22 -16.92
N TYR A 306 0.86 -22.17 -16.18
CA TYR A 306 -0.51 -22.09 -15.68
C TYR A 306 -0.68 -20.93 -14.69
N HIS A 307 0.27 -20.76 -13.76
CA HIS A 307 0.26 -19.60 -12.86
C HIS A 307 0.39 -18.27 -13.61
N ALA A 308 1.26 -18.20 -14.61
CA ALA A 308 1.44 -17.01 -15.45
C ALA A 308 0.11 -16.60 -16.12
N VAL A 309 -0.56 -17.54 -16.78
CA VAL A 309 -1.87 -17.31 -17.42
C VAL A 309 -2.92 -16.90 -16.38
N ASN A 310 -2.97 -17.58 -15.23
CA ASN A 310 -3.95 -17.29 -14.18
C ASN A 310 -3.78 -15.89 -13.57
N VAL A 311 -2.54 -15.48 -13.28
CA VAL A 311 -2.25 -14.13 -12.77
C VAL A 311 -2.62 -13.08 -13.80
N PHE A 312 -2.26 -13.28 -15.07
CA PHE A 312 -2.61 -12.36 -16.14
C PHE A 312 -4.13 -12.25 -16.34
N ALA A 313 -4.84 -13.37 -16.39
CA ALA A 313 -6.29 -13.42 -16.51
C ALA A 313 -7.00 -12.70 -15.35
N THR A 314 -6.50 -12.86 -14.12
CA THR A 314 -7.04 -12.17 -12.95
C THR A 314 -6.83 -10.66 -13.04
N LEU A 315 -5.62 -10.22 -13.43
CA LEU A 315 -5.30 -8.80 -13.59
C LEU A 315 -6.15 -8.13 -14.67
N TRP A 316 -6.29 -8.79 -15.82
CA TRP A 316 -7.07 -8.27 -16.94
C TRP A 316 -8.55 -8.12 -16.56
N LEU A 317 -9.12 -9.09 -15.83
CA LEU A 317 -10.52 -9.04 -15.42
C LEU A 317 -10.77 -7.89 -14.44
N ILE A 318 -9.90 -7.71 -13.45
CA ILE A 318 -9.99 -6.63 -12.46
C ILE A 318 -9.94 -5.26 -13.15
N HIS A 319 -9.01 -5.08 -14.10
CA HIS A 319 -8.89 -3.82 -14.84
C HIS A 319 -10.08 -3.59 -15.79
N PHE A 320 -10.61 -4.65 -16.40
CA PHE A 320 -11.81 -4.58 -17.24
C PHE A 320 -13.03 -4.12 -16.46
N ILE A 321 -13.28 -4.72 -15.28
CA ILE A 321 -14.36 -4.33 -14.37
C ILE A 321 -14.19 -2.87 -13.91
N SER A 322 -12.95 -2.45 -13.61
CA SER A 322 -12.64 -1.06 -13.26
C SER A 322 -12.95 -0.09 -14.42
N GLY A 323 -12.61 -0.47 -15.66
CA GLY A 323 -12.89 0.36 -16.85
C GLY A 323 -14.39 0.54 -17.12
N ILE A 324 -15.19 -0.52 -16.95
CA ILE A 324 -16.66 -0.45 -17.01
C ILE A 324 -17.18 0.53 -15.95
N SER A 325 -16.68 0.42 -14.72
CA SER A 325 -17.09 1.29 -13.62
C SER A 325 -16.76 2.76 -13.88
N GLN A 326 -15.55 3.06 -14.36
CA GLN A 326 -15.11 4.43 -14.64
C GLN A 326 -15.90 5.04 -15.79
N THR A 327 -16.04 4.32 -16.91
CA THR A 327 -16.81 4.79 -18.08
C THR A 327 -18.27 5.07 -17.71
N THR A 328 -18.88 4.18 -16.92
CA THR A 328 -20.28 4.34 -16.46
C THR A 328 -20.46 5.60 -15.62
N LEU A 329 -19.60 5.80 -14.61
CA LEU A 329 -19.65 6.98 -13.76
C LEU A 329 -19.38 8.26 -14.54
N ALA A 330 -18.39 8.25 -15.43
CA ALA A 330 -18.07 9.38 -16.29
C ALA A 330 -19.28 9.77 -17.16
N GLY A 331 -19.93 8.80 -17.80
CA GLY A 331 -21.12 9.09 -18.61
C GLY A 331 -22.28 9.64 -17.79
N ALA A 332 -22.47 9.21 -16.54
CA ALA A 332 -23.50 9.73 -15.66
C ALA A 332 -23.21 11.18 -15.22
N PHE A 333 -21.97 11.49 -14.84
CA PHE A 333 -21.57 12.85 -14.46
C PHE A 333 -21.51 13.81 -15.65
N ALA A 334 -21.16 13.32 -16.84
CA ALA A 334 -21.24 14.10 -18.07
C ALA A 334 -22.71 14.46 -18.39
N SER A 335 -23.64 13.49 -18.31
CA SER A 335 -25.07 13.76 -18.46
C SER A 335 -25.58 14.79 -17.45
N TYR A 336 -25.08 14.76 -16.21
CA TYR A 336 -25.39 15.80 -15.22
C TYR A 336 -24.82 17.16 -15.63
N TYR A 337 -23.55 17.25 -16.04
CA TYR A 337 -22.89 18.51 -16.39
C TYR A 337 -23.63 19.23 -17.53
N TRP A 338 -23.92 18.52 -18.61
CA TRP A 338 -24.51 19.05 -19.84
C TRP A 338 -26.03 19.28 -19.76
N ALA A 339 -26.69 18.93 -18.65
CA ALA A 339 -28.09 19.26 -18.43
C ALA A 339 -28.27 20.78 -18.18
N TYR A 340 -29.15 21.44 -18.93
CA TYR A 340 -29.42 22.88 -18.79
C TYR A 340 -30.07 23.23 -17.45
N SER A 341 -31.16 22.54 -17.09
CA SER A 341 -31.94 22.79 -15.87
C SER A 341 -31.72 21.66 -14.87
N LYS A 342 -30.81 21.85 -13.90
CA LYS A 342 -30.52 20.87 -12.85
C LYS A 342 -31.48 21.06 -11.66
N PRO A 343 -32.19 20.04 -11.15
CA PRO A 343 -32.11 18.60 -11.48
C PRO A 343 -33.11 18.12 -12.53
N ARG A 344 -34.03 18.96 -13.03
CA ARG A 344 -35.15 18.55 -13.90
C ARG A 344 -34.71 17.78 -15.15
N ASP A 345 -33.62 18.22 -15.77
CA ASP A 345 -33.15 17.68 -17.06
C ASP A 345 -32.09 16.56 -16.85
N VAL A 346 -31.86 16.14 -15.60
CA VAL A 346 -30.95 15.04 -15.27
C VAL A 346 -31.72 13.71 -15.34
N PRO A 347 -31.25 12.69 -16.09
CA PRO A 347 -31.97 11.43 -16.20
C PRO A 347 -32.14 10.73 -14.84
N PHE A 348 -33.36 10.32 -14.50
CA PHE A 348 -33.67 9.62 -13.23
C PHE A 348 -32.78 8.37 -13.03
N PHE A 349 -32.52 7.63 -14.11
CA PHE A 349 -31.63 6.47 -14.15
C PHE A 349 -30.30 6.76 -14.87
N ALA A 350 -29.67 7.92 -14.64
CA ALA A 350 -28.44 8.32 -15.36
C ALA A 350 -27.32 7.27 -15.27
N VAL A 351 -27.12 6.63 -14.11
CA VAL A 351 -26.13 5.56 -13.96
C VAL A 351 -26.48 4.33 -14.79
N THR A 352 -27.72 3.85 -14.69
CA THR A 352 -28.18 2.66 -15.45
C THR A 352 -28.13 2.91 -16.95
N ALA A 353 -28.57 4.09 -17.41
CA ALA A 353 -28.50 4.48 -18.82
C ALA A 353 -27.06 4.57 -19.31
N SER A 354 -26.16 5.15 -18.51
CA SER A 354 -24.72 5.20 -18.82
C SER A 354 -24.08 3.81 -18.84
N PHE A 355 -24.44 2.95 -17.88
CA PHE A 355 -24.00 1.56 -17.81
C PHE A 355 -24.44 0.80 -19.07
N TRP A 356 -25.70 0.95 -19.48
CA TRP A 356 -26.22 0.30 -20.67
C TRP A 356 -25.49 0.76 -21.94
N ARG A 357 -25.23 2.07 -22.10
CA ARG A 357 -24.40 2.59 -23.21
C ARG A 357 -22.99 2.00 -23.17
N CYS A 358 -22.37 1.92 -22.00
CA CYS A 358 -21.06 1.32 -21.80
C CYS A 358 -21.02 -0.15 -22.27
N ILE A 359 -21.97 -0.97 -21.82
CA ILE A 359 -22.09 -2.38 -22.21
C ILE A 359 -22.36 -2.53 -23.71
N ARG A 360 -23.23 -1.69 -24.28
CA ARG A 360 -23.68 -1.85 -25.67
C ARG A 360 -22.64 -1.41 -26.70
N TYR A 361 -21.84 -0.39 -26.39
CA TYR A 361 -20.99 0.29 -27.38
C TYR A 361 -19.50 0.25 -27.06
N HIS A 362 -19.10 0.14 -25.79
CA HIS A 362 -17.71 0.43 -25.38
C HIS A 362 -16.95 -0.76 -24.79
N LEU A 363 -17.55 -1.95 -24.67
CA LEU A 363 -16.87 -3.12 -24.07
C LEU A 363 -15.57 -3.51 -24.79
N GLY A 364 -15.52 -3.43 -26.12
CA GLY A 364 -14.29 -3.75 -26.86
C GLY A 364 -13.16 -2.77 -26.60
N ASP A 365 -13.49 -1.48 -26.52
CA ASP A 365 -12.55 -0.40 -26.20
C ASP A 365 -12.04 -0.49 -24.75
N ILE A 366 -12.93 -0.85 -23.81
CA ILE A 366 -12.57 -1.07 -22.41
C ILE A 366 -11.72 -2.34 -22.24
N ALA A 367 -12.04 -3.42 -22.95
CA ALA A 367 -11.23 -4.62 -22.99
C ALA A 367 -9.80 -4.31 -23.46
N PHE A 368 -9.66 -3.45 -24.46
CA PHE A 368 -8.36 -2.99 -24.96
C PHE A 368 -7.58 -2.14 -23.95
N GLY A 369 -8.19 -1.08 -23.41
CA GLY A 369 -7.52 -0.24 -22.40
C GLY A 369 -7.08 -1.05 -21.17
N SER A 370 -7.98 -1.89 -20.65
CA SER A 370 -7.68 -2.78 -19.52
C SER A 370 -6.58 -3.82 -19.82
N PHE A 371 -6.49 -4.32 -21.06
CA PHE A 371 -5.41 -5.21 -21.49
C PHE A 371 -4.04 -4.54 -21.44
N LEU A 372 -3.94 -3.27 -21.87
CA LEU A 372 -2.69 -2.50 -21.82
C LEU A 372 -2.20 -2.35 -20.38
N ILE A 373 -3.10 -1.96 -19.47
CA ILE A 373 -2.78 -1.83 -18.04
C ILE A 373 -2.37 -3.19 -17.46
N ALA A 374 -3.13 -4.25 -17.73
CA ALA A 374 -2.85 -5.58 -17.22
C ALA A 374 -1.49 -6.11 -17.70
N THR A 375 -1.12 -5.85 -18.95
CA THR A 375 0.18 -6.21 -19.53
C THR A 375 1.33 -5.53 -18.80
N ILE A 376 1.26 -4.21 -18.64
CA ILE A 376 2.28 -3.45 -17.91
C ILE A 376 2.37 -3.88 -16.45
N ARG A 377 1.22 -4.14 -15.82
CA ARG A 377 1.15 -4.63 -14.44
C ARG A 377 1.77 -6.02 -14.30
N TYR A 378 1.52 -6.91 -15.25
CA TYR A 378 2.10 -8.24 -15.31
C TYR A 378 3.62 -8.18 -15.46
N ILE A 379 4.14 -7.36 -16.38
CA ILE A 379 5.58 -7.15 -16.56
C ILE A 379 6.22 -6.64 -15.26
N ARG A 380 5.58 -5.70 -14.56
CA ARG A 380 6.07 -5.20 -13.26
C ARG A 380 6.15 -6.30 -12.19
N ILE A 381 5.16 -7.20 -12.14
CA ILE A 381 5.18 -8.35 -11.23
C ILE A 381 6.33 -9.30 -11.57
N VAL A 382 6.57 -9.57 -12.87
CA VAL A 382 7.69 -10.39 -13.33
C VAL A 382 9.03 -9.77 -12.96
N ILE A 383 9.21 -8.45 -13.14
CA ILE A 383 10.43 -7.74 -12.76
C ILE A 383 10.66 -7.83 -11.24
N GLU A 384 9.63 -7.62 -10.41
CA GLU A 384 9.75 -7.76 -8.96
C GLU A 384 10.09 -9.20 -8.55
N PHE A 385 9.53 -10.19 -9.23
CA PHE A 385 9.87 -11.59 -9.03
C PHE A 385 11.33 -11.89 -9.38
N ILE A 386 11.83 -11.37 -10.51
CA ILE A 386 13.23 -11.49 -10.92
C ILE A 386 14.15 -10.81 -9.91
N ASP A 387 13.83 -9.58 -9.48
CA ASP A 387 14.59 -8.83 -8.45
C ASP A 387 14.73 -9.68 -7.17
N ASN A 388 13.62 -10.25 -6.70
CA ASN A 388 13.60 -11.12 -5.53
C ASN A 388 14.47 -12.37 -5.70
N ARG A 389 14.50 -12.97 -6.90
CA ARG A 389 15.35 -14.12 -7.19
C ARG A 389 16.83 -13.75 -7.23
N ILE A 390 17.18 -12.61 -7.81
CA ILE A 390 18.55 -12.09 -7.82
C ILE A 390 19.03 -11.81 -6.39
N ARG A 391 18.20 -11.14 -5.58
CA ARG A 391 18.51 -10.86 -4.16
C ARG A 391 18.74 -12.12 -3.34
N LYS A 392 17.92 -13.16 -3.54
CA LYS A 392 18.10 -14.46 -2.88
C LYS A 392 19.41 -15.16 -3.29
N LYS A 393 19.82 -15.07 -4.56
CA LYS A 393 21.09 -15.68 -5.02
C LYS A 393 22.34 -14.95 -4.49
N LYS A 394 22.28 -13.62 -4.36
CA LYS A 394 23.38 -12.81 -3.78
C LYS A 394 23.72 -13.20 -2.34
N ALA A 395 22.70 -13.56 -1.56
CA ALA A 395 22.90 -14.03 -0.19
C ALA A 395 23.76 -15.32 -0.14
N ASN A 396 23.81 -16.09 -1.23
CA ASN A 396 24.49 -17.38 -1.27
C ASN A 396 25.84 -17.33 -2.01
N ASN A 397 25.99 -16.58 -3.12
CA ASN A 397 27.22 -16.55 -3.94
C ASN A 397 27.58 -15.10 -4.36
N GLY A 398 28.83 -14.67 -4.17
CA GLY A 398 29.35 -13.29 -4.28
C GLY A 398 29.22 -12.50 -5.61
N GLU A 399 29.91 -11.35 -5.68
CA GLU A 399 29.28 -10.04 -5.95
C GLU A 399 29.20 -9.49 -7.40
N ALA A 400 30.03 -9.93 -8.36
CA ALA A 400 30.24 -9.17 -9.61
C ALA A 400 29.09 -9.26 -10.64
N ILE A 401 28.54 -10.45 -10.92
CA ILE A 401 27.41 -10.63 -11.87
C ILE A 401 26.13 -9.95 -11.35
N THR A 402 26.07 -9.71 -10.05
CA THR A 402 24.89 -9.18 -9.36
C THR A 402 24.73 -7.66 -9.53
N SER A 403 25.81 -6.91 -9.80
CA SER A 403 25.75 -5.44 -9.86
C SER A 403 25.03 -4.94 -11.12
N VAL A 404 25.39 -5.46 -12.30
CA VAL A 404 24.77 -5.08 -13.59
C VAL A 404 23.29 -5.50 -13.64
N ALA A 405 22.99 -6.73 -13.23
CA ALA A 405 21.61 -7.23 -13.17
C ALA A 405 20.73 -6.40 -12.22
N ARG A 406 21.31 -5.91 -11.11
CA ARG A 406 20.60 -5.06 -10.13
C ARG A 406 20.36 -3.65 -10.66
N SER A 407 21.34 -3.04 -11.33
CA SER A 407 21.18 -1.73 -11.95
C SER A 407 20.12 -1.75 -13.05
N ALA A 408 20.13 -2.77 -13.91
CA ALA A 408 19.11 -2.96 -14.94
C ALA A 408 17.71 -3.17 -14.34
N THR A 409 17.60 -4.03 -13.31
CA THR A 409 16.32 -4.28 -12.62
C THR A 409 15.77 -3.02 -11.95
N CYS A 410 16.64 -2.19 -11.36
CA CYS A 410 16.26 -0.91 -10.79
C CYS A 410 15.66 0.04 -11.85
N PHE A 411 16.35 0.21 -12.98
CA PHE A 411 15.88 1.04 -14.10
C PHE A 411 14.52 0.57 -14.62
N PHE A 412 14.38 -0.73 -14.93
CA PHE A 412 13.11 -1.26 -15.43
C PHE A 412 11.98 -1.16 -14.39
N ARG A 413 12.27 -1.32 -13.10
CA ARG A 413 11.27 -1.09 -12.04
C ARG A 413 10.72 0.34 -12.09
N VAL A 414 11.60 1.34 -12.20
CA VAL A 414 11.20 2.75 -12.27
C VAL A 414 10.45 3.03 -13.56
N PHE A 415 10.96 2.57 -14.71
CA PHE A 415 10.33 2.75 -16.02
C PHE A 415 8.92 2.15 -16.07
N PHE A 416 8.75 0.87 -15.70
CA PHE A 416 7.44 0.22 -15.71
C PHE A 416 6.52 0.73 -14.60
N TRP A 417 7.07 1.23 -13.48
CA TRP A 417 6.28 1.96 -12.49
C TRP A 417 5.73 3.26 -13.08
N LEU A 418 6.55 4.03 -13.80
CA LEU A 418 6.12 5.27 -14.45
C LEU A 418 5.10 4.98 -15.56
N LEU A 419 5.34 3.95 -16.36
CA LEU A 419 4.42 3.53 -17.43
C LEU A 419 3.07 3.04 -16.87
N ASP A 420 3.06 2.28 -15.76
CA ASP A 420 1.83 1.89 -15.04
C ASP A 420 1.04 3.12 -14.57
N ARG A 421 1.72 4.17 -14.10
CA ARG A 421 1.06 5.43 -13.71
C ARG A 421 0.53 6.19 -14.91
N PHE A 422 1.33 6.32 -15.95
CA PHE A 422 0.97 7.05 -17.16
C PHE A 422 -0.20 6.40 -17.89
N LEU A 423 -0.20 5.08 -18.07
CA LEU A 423 -1.33 4.38 -18.69
C LEU A 423 -2.60 4.49 -17.86
N LYS A 424 -2.54 4.39 -16.53
CA LYS A 424 -3.71 4.61 -15.66
C LYS A 424 -4.30 6.01 -15.81
N TYR A 425 -3.43 7.02 -15.95
CA TYR A 425 -3.85 8.38 -16.21
C TYR A 425 -4.51 8.51 -17.59
N ILE A 426 -3.93 7.93 -18.65
CA ILE A 426 -4.52 7.95 -19.98
C ILE A 426 -5.86 7.22 -20.00
N ASP A 427 -5.92 5.98 -19.50
CA ASP A 427 -7.13 5.15 -19.47
C ASP A 427 -8.30 5.90 -18.86
N ARG A 428 -8.08 6.48 -17.67
CA ARG A 428 -9.10 7.20 -16.94
C ARG A 428 -9.66 8.38 -17.75
N ASN A 429 -8.79 9.17 -18.36
CA ASN A 429 -9.20 10.32 -19.15
C ASN A 429 -9.80 9.91 -20.52
N ALA A 430 -9.32 8.82 -21.11
CA ALA A 430 -9.88 8.24 -22.33
C ALA A 430 -11.30 7.72 -22.09
N TYR A 431 -11.56 7.03 -20.97
CA TYR A 431 -12.89 6.56 -20.61
C TYR A 431 -13.88 7.72 -20.39
N ILE A 432 -13.42 8.84 -19.84
CA ILE A 432 -14.23 10.06 -19.74
C ILE A 432 -14.61 10.56 -21.14
N MET A 433 -13.62 10.76 -22.01
CA MET A 433 -13.84 11.26 -23.38
C MET A 433 -14.74 10.33 -24.21
N MET A 434 -14.52 9.02 -24.09
CA MET A 434 -15.33 7.99 -24.74
C MET A 434 -16.80 8.06 -24.28
N SER A 435 -17.04 8.23 -22.97
CA SER A 435 -18.41 8.34 -22.43
C SER A 435 -19.18 9.57 -22.91
N MET A 436 -18.47 10.62 -23.33
CA MET A 436 -19.04 11.88 -23.83
C MET A 436 -19.23 11.89 -25.34
N TYR A 437 -18.21 11.49 -26.10
CA TYR A 437 -18.22 11.59 -27.57
C TYR A 437 -18.64 10.30 -28.27
N GLY A 438 -18.62 9.15 -27.58
CA GLY A 438 -18.91 7.85 -28.19
C GLY A 438 -17.81 7.34 -29.13
N GLU A 439 -16.62 7.95 -29.11
CA GLU A 439 -15.48 7.59 -29.96
C GLU A 439 -14.69 6.39 -29.39
N GLY A 440 -13.92 5.71 -30.24
CA GLY A 440 -13.06 4.60 -29.80
C GLY A 440 -11.96 5.04 -28.82
N TYR A 441 -11.35 4.06 -28.13
CA TYR A 441 -10.37 4.31 -27.05
C TYR A 441 -9.19 5.19 -27.49
N LEU A 442 -8.54 4.88 -28.62
CA LEU A 442 -7.34 5.60 -29.06
C LEU A 442 -7.63 7.06 -29.45
N ALA A 443 -8.75 7.31 -30.12
CA ALA A 443 -9.18 8.66 -30.47
C ALA A 443 -9.50 9.48 -29.21
N SER A 444 -10.24 8.87 -28.28
CA SER A 444 -10.58 9.45 -26.98
C SER A 444 -9.33 9.76 -26.15
N ALA A 445 -8.36 8.84 -26.11
CA ALA A 445 -7.09 9.00 -25.40
C ALA A 445 -6.27 10.17 -25.98
N LYS A 446 -6.12 10.24 -27.31
CA LYS A 446 -5.42 11.33 -27.98
C LYS A 446 -6.06 12.68 -27.65
N ARG A 447 -7.38 12.79 -27.81
CA ARG A 447 -8.11 14.05 -27.53
C ARG A 447 -8.02 14.44 -26.05
N ALA A 448 -8.10 13.47 -25.15
CA ALA A 448 -7.94 13.72 -23.71
C ALA A 448 -6.55 14.30 -23.39
N VAL A 449 -5.49 13.67 -23.90
CA VAL A 449 -4.10 14.10 -23.68
C VAL A 449 -3.87 15.49 -24.26
N GLU A 450 -4.33 15.77 -25.48
CA GLU A 450 -4.20 17.10 -26.10
C GLU A 450 -4.90 18.19 -25.28
N LEU A 451 -6.11 17.91 -24.79
CA LEU A 451 -6.88 18.86 -23.99
C LEU A 451 -6.22 19.12 -22.63
N LEU A 452 -5.73 18.07 -21.97
CA LEU A 452 -5.08 18.14 -20.67
C LEU A 452 -3.69 18.75 -20.75
N TYR A 453 -2.93 18.51 -21.82
CA TYR A 453 -1.62 19.12 -22.05
C TYR A 453 -1.75 20.64 -22.19
N LYS A 454 -2.74 21.12 -22.97
CA LYS A 454 -3.05 22.56 -23.12
C LYS A 454 -3.47 23.23 -21.80
N ASN A 455 -3.91 22.45 -20.81
CA ASN A 455 -4.39 22.93 -19.51
C ASN A 455 -3.65 22.26 -18.35
N SER A 456 -2.38 21.89 -18.53
CA SER A 456 -1.64 20.99 -17.63
C SER A 456 -1.55 21.52 -16.20
N THR A 457 -1.28 22.81 -16.01
CA THR A 457 -1.25 23.41 -14.67
C THR A 457 -2.58 23.27 -13.94
N ARG A 458 -3.71 23.49 -14.63
CA ARG A 458 -5.05 23.37 -14.03
C ARG A 458 -5.35 21.90 -13.69
N ALA A 459 -4.97 20.98 -14.57
CA ALA A 459 -5.14 19.55 -14.37
C ALA A 459 -4.32 19.05 -13.17
N LEU A 460 -3.05 19.43 -13.09
CA LEU A 460 -2.15 19.04 -12.00
C LEU A 460 -2.66 19.55 -10.65
N VAL A 461 -3.01 20.84 -10.55
CA VAL A 461 -3.52 21.42 -9.29
C VAL A 461 -4.77 20.69 -8.83
N LEU A 462 -5.70 20.41 -9.75
CA LEU A 462 -6.94 19.71 -9.44
C LEU A 462 -6.65 18.28 -8.92
N ASP A 463 -5.77 17.54 -9.59
CA ASP A 463 -5.41 16.18 -9.19
C ASP A 463 -4.75 16.17 -7.79
N TYR A 464 -3.80 17.07 -7.53
CA TYR A 464 -3.16 17.19 -6.22
C TYR A 464 -4.14 17.54 -5.10
N VAL A 465 -4.99 18.57 -5.30
CA VAL A 465 -5.98 18.99 -4.30
C VAL A 465 -6.98 17.85 -4.02
N THR A 466 -7.48 17.20 -5.07
CA THR A 466 -8.44 16.11 -4.94
C THR A 466 -7.82 14.90 -4.24
N PHE A 467 -6.61 14.50 -4.63
CA PHE A 467 -5.88 13.41 -3.99
C PHE A 467 -5.70 13.67 -2.49
N PHE A 468 -5.25 14.87 -2.14
CA PHE A 468 -4.93 15.23 -0.76
C PHE A 468 -6.21 15.28 0.11
N VAL A 469 -7.27 15.95 -0.35
CA VAL A 469 -8.55 15.99 0.35
C VAL A 469 -9.09 14.58 0.59
N LEU A 470 -9.13 13.74 -0.44
CA LEU A 470 -9.63 12.36 -0.32
C LEU A 470 -8.70 11.46 0.48
N PHE A 471 -7.40 11.77 0.58
CA PHE A 471 -6.47 11.07 1.45
C PHE A 471 -6.73 11.35 2.93
N ILE A 472 -6.82 12.64 3.32
CA ILE A 472 -7.17 13.04 4.69
C ILE A 472 -8.53 12.49 5.09
N SER A 473 -9.52 12.56 4.18
CA SER A 473 -10.86 12.00 4.41
C SER A 473 -10.81 10.53 4.82
N ARG A 474 -10.01 9.71 4.10
CA ARG A 474 -9.85 8.29 4.41
C ARG A 474 -9.14 8.09 5.74
N LEU A 475 -8.03 8.80 5.97
CA LEU A 475 -7.24 8.70 7.18
C LEU A 475 -8.07 9.01 8.43
N LEU A 476 -8.87 10.08 8.39
CA LEU A 476 -9.76 10.45 9.49
C LEU A 476 -10.85 9.39 9.73
N ILE A 477 -11.54 8.94 8.68
CA ILE A 477 -12.62 7.95 8.81
C ILE A 477 -12.08 6.61 9.32
N THR A 478 -10.97 6.11 8.77
CA THR A 478 -10.35 4.87 9.24
C THR A 478 -9.75 5.00 10.62
N GLY A 479 -9.18 6.17 10.95
CA GLY A 479 -8.59 6.46 12.25
C GLY A 479 -9.64 6.51 13.36
N ILE A 480 -10.76 7.20 13.13
CA ILE A 480 -11.89 7.26 14.07
C ILE A 480 -12.48 5.86 14.29
N ALA A 481 -12.75 5.10 13.22
CA ALA A 481 -13.28 3.75 13.34
C ALA A 481 -12.32 2.81 14.08
N GLY A 482 -11.02 2.88 13.78
CA GLY A 482 -9.99 2.11 14.47
C GLY A 482 -9.86 2.49 15.95
N TYR A 483 -9.93 3.78 16.27
CA TYR A 483 -9.89 4.27 17.65
C TYR A 483 -11.09 3.78 18.46
N ILE A 484 -12.31 3.92 17.94
CA ILE A 484 -13.54 3.42 18.59
C ILE A 484 -13.42 1.91 18.87
N THR A 485 -13.00 1.14 17.85
CA THR A 485 -12.80 -0.31 18.00
C THR A 485 -11.73 -0.63 19.05
N ALA A 486 -10.63 0.12 19.10
CA ALA A 486 -9.58 -0.08 20.08
C ALA A 486 -10.06 0.17 21.51
N GLN A 487 -10.90 1.18 21.73
CA GLN A 487 -11.51 1.45 23.04
C GLN A 487 -12.46 0.31 23.45
N GLU A 488 -13.31 -0.17 22.54
CA GLU A 488 -14.23 -1.28 22.83
C GLU A 488 -13.47 -2.57 23.17
N VAL A 489 -12.46 -2.91 22.37
CA VAL A 489 -11.71 -4.16 22.52
C VAL A 489 -10.74 -4.10 23.70
N PHE A 490 -10.34 -2.91 24.15
CA PHE A 490 -9.59 -2.75 25.39
C PHE A 490 -10.39 -3.30 26.59
N ILE A 491 -11.68 -3.01 26.64
CA ILE A 491 -12.62 -3.42 27.69
C ILE A 491 -13.05 -4.89 27.51
N ALA A 492 -13.08 -5.39 26.27
CA ALA A 492 -13.45 -6.77 25.98
C ALA A 492 -12.37 -7.79 26.41
N ASN A 493 -12.81 -8.95 26.90
CA ASN A 493 -11.94 -10.08 27.21
C ASN A 493 -11.77 -11.00 25.99
N LEU A 494 -10.98 -10.54 25.01
CA LEU A 494 -10.62 -11.28 23.79
C LEU A 494 -9.18 -11.78 23.87
N HIS A 495 -8.91 -12.94 23.27
CA HIS A 495 -7.54 -13.47 23.16
C HIS A 495 -6.69 -12.59 22.24
N TYR A 496 -7.24 -12.18 21.11
CA TYR A 496 -6.57 -11.37 20.09
C TYR A 496 -7.21 -9.97 19.95
N LYS A 497 -6.90 -9.08 20.90
CA LYS A 497 -7.41 -7.70 20.91
C LYS A 497 -7.11 -6.89 19.63
N TRP A 498 -6.01 -7.18 18.94
CA TRP A 498 -5.64 -6.48 17.71
C TRP A 498 -6.49 -6.91 16.50
N LEU A 499 -7.06 -8.12 16.51
CA LEU A 499 -7.73 -8.71 15.35
C LEU A 499 -8.98 -7.92 14.92
N PRO A 500 -9.96 -7.61 15.81
CA PRO A 500 -11.09 -6.78 15.43
C PRO A 500 -10.68 -5.39 14.94
N VAL A 501 -9.66 -4.78 15.56
CA VAL A 501 -9.15 -3.46 15.16
C VAL A 501 -8.62 -3.50 13.74
N VAL A 502 -7.80 -4.49 13.40
CA VAL A 502 -7.26 -4.66 12.03
C VAL A 502 -8.37 -4.90 11.03
N LEU A 503 -9.37 -5.73 11.35
CA LEU A 503 -10.50 -6.01 10.47
C LEU A 503 -11.35 -4.76 10.21
N VAL A 504 -11.67 -3.98 11.24
CA VAL A 504 -12.41 -2.72 11.09
C VAL A 504 -11.60 -1.70 10.29
N VAL A 505 -10.31 -1.55 10.56
CA VAL A 505 -9.44 -0.62 9.83
C VAL A 505 -9.38 -0.99 8.34
N ILE A 506 -9.15 -2.27 8.03
CA ILE A 506 -9.11 -2.77 6.65
C ILE A 506 -10.48 -2.59 5.97
N GLY A 507 -11.57 -3.04 6.60
CA GLY A 507 -12.93 -2.95 6.07
C GLY A 507 -13.33 -1.51 5.77
N THR A 508 -13.12 -0.61 6.73
CA THR A 508 -13.41 0.82 6.60
C THR A 508 -12.55 1.48 5.52
N TYR A 509 -11.28 1.08 5.39
CA TYR A 509 -10.40 1.58 4.33
C TYR A 509 -10.93 1.19 2.94
N PHE A 510 -11.38 -0.04 2.75
CA PHE A 510 -11.94 -0.49 1.47
C PHE A 510 -13.26 0.19 1.12
N ILE A 511 -14.13 0.39 2.11
CA ILE A 511 -15.41 1.10 1.93
C ILE A 511 -15.16 2.55 1.50
N SER A 512 -14.39 3.28 2.32
CA SER A 512 -14.07 4.69 2.07
C SER A 512 -13.34 4.88 0.74
N LYS A 513 -12.35 4.02 0.42
CA LYS A 513 -11.60 4.08 -0.84
C LYS A 513 -12.50 4.10 -2.06
N GLY A 514 -13.52 3.25 -2.13
CA GLY A 514 -14.36 3.24 -3.32
C GLY A 514 -15.62 4.10 -3.25
N LEU A 515 -16.05 4.59 -2.08
CA LEU A 515 -16.99 5.72 -2.05
C LEU A 515 -16.31 6.98 -2.58
N PHE A 516 -15.08 7.24 -2.13
CA PHE A 516 -14.29 8.37 -2.63
C PHE A 516 -13.78 8.19 -4.06
N SER A 517 -13.74 6.97 -4.61
CA SER A 517 -13.46 6.80 -6.04
C SER A 517 -14.57 7.37 -6.92
N VAL A 518 -15.84 7.33 -6.48
CA VAL A 518 -16.96 8.03 -7.16
C VAL A 518 -16.69 9.51 -7.20
N TYR A 519 -16.28 10.05 -6.05
CA TYR A 519 -16.01 11.46 -5.89
C TYR A 519 -14.88 11.92 -6.83
N SER A 520 -13.76 11.20 -6.81
CA SER A 520 -12.62 11.47 -7.68
C SER A 520 -13.03 11.38 -9.15
N MET A 521 -13.86 10.40 -9.54
CA MET A 521 -14.35 10.27 -10.91
C MET A 521 -15.27 11.43 -11.33
N ALA A 522 -16.11 11.93 -10.41
CA ALA A 522 -16.93 13.10 -10.63
C ALA A 522 -16.08 14.34 -10.89
N VAL A 523 -15.07 14.58 -10.06
CA VAL A 523 -14.16 15.74 -10.21
C VAL A 523 -13.49 15.73 -11.58
N ASP A 524 -12.88 14.61 -11.99
CA ASP A 524 -12.19 14.54 -13.28
C ASP A 524 -13.14 14.73 -14.45
N THR A 525 -14.33 14.11 -14.39
CA THR A 525 -15.32 14.22 -15.45
C THR A 525 -15.79 15.66 -15.62
N LEU A 526 -16.15 16.32 -14.52
CA LEU A 526 -16.60 17.71 -14.56
C LEU A 526 -15.49 18.66 -14.98
N PHE A 527 -14.23 18.34 -14.66
CA PHE A 527 -13.09 19.12 -15.13
C PHE A 527 -12.90 19.02 -16.64
N ILE A 528 -12.96 17.82 -17.22
CA ILE A 528 -12.89 17.67 -18.67
C ILE A 528 -14.09 18.35 -19.33
N CYS A 529 -15.31 18.19 -18.79
CA CYS A 529 -16.48 18.90 -19.30
C CYS A 529 -16.28 20.42 -19.25
N PHE A 530 -15.73 20.94 -18.15
CA PHE A 530 -15.40 22.35 -17.98
C PHE A 530 -14.38 22.84 -19.02
N LEU A 531 -13.33 22.07 -19.30
CA LEU A 531 -12.34 22.43 -20.31
C LEU A 531 -12.95 22.46 -21.71
N ILE A 532 -13.80 21.49 -22.04
CA ILE A 532 -14.52 21.43 -23.32
C ILE A 532 -15.48 22.62 -23.44
N ASP A 533 -16.30 22.88 -22.43
CA ASP A 533 -17.26 23.98 -22.37
C ASP A 533 -16.55 25.33 -22.50
N SER A 534 -15.40 25.50 -21.85
CA SER A 534 -14.58 26.73 -21.95
C SER A 534 -13.90 26.89 -23.31
N THR A 535 -13.75 25.82 -24.09
CA THR A 535 -13.11 25.84 -25.41
C THR A 535 -14.15 26.08 -26.52
N ASN A 536 -15.32 25.45 -26.39
CA ASN A 536 -16.33 25.43 -27.45
C ASN A 536 -17.41 26.52 -27.30
N ASN A 537 -17.65 26.99 -26.07
CA ASN A 537 -18.66 28.00 -25.79
C ASN A 537 -18.01 29.31 -25.34
N ASP A 538 -18.60 30.44 -25.74
CA ASP A 538 -18.12 31.79 -25.41
C ASP A 538 -19.06 32.53 -24.45
N GLY A 539 -20.27 32.01 -24.24
CA GLY A 539 -21.30 32.60 -23.40
C GLY A 539 -22.25 33.55 -24.13
N SER A 540 -22.18 33.59 -25.46
CA SER A 540 -23.18 34.24 -26.33
C SER A 540 -24.52 33.51 -26.27
N ALA A 541 -25.56 34.13 -26.87
CA ALA A 541 -26.88 33.48 -26.99
C ALA A 541 -26.83 32.23 -27.90
N GLU A 542 -25.94 32.22 -28.89
CA GLU A 542 -25.76 31.09 -29.80
C GLU A 542 -24.93 29.95 -29.18
N ARG A 543 -23.94 30.29 -28.34
CA ARG A 543 -23.05 29.33 -27.66
C ARG A 543 -23.00 29.57 -26.15
N PRO A 544 -24.10 29.32 -25.42
CA PRO A 544 -24.17 29.59 -23.99
C PRO A 544 -23.34 28.58 -23.18
N TYR A 545 -22.71 29.07 -22.11
CA TYR A 545 -22.01 28.19 -21.17
C TYR A 545 -22.96 27.30 -20.36
N PHE A 546 -22.63 26.01 -20.27
CA PHE A 546 -23.33 25.03 -19.44
C PHE A 546 -22.84 25.02 -17.98
N MET A 547 -21.62 25.51 -17.74
CA MET A 547 -21.03 25.62 -16.41
C MET A 547 -21.82 26.53 -15.48
N SER A 548 -21.68 26.26 -14.18
CA SER A 548 -22.33 27.05 -13.13
C SER A 548 -21.91 28.53 -13.14
N LYS A 549 -22.74 29.41 -12.56
CA LYS A 549 -22.43 30.84 -12.42
C LYS A 549 -21.09 31.10 -11.72
N GLU A 550 -20.73 30.27 -10.74
CA GLU A 550 -19.47 30.32 -10.01
C GLU A 550 -18.26 30.06 -10.92
N LEU A 551 -18.30 28.97 -11.70
CA LEU A 551 -17.25 28.64 -12.67
C LEU A 551 -17.14 29.71 -13.77
N ARG A 552 -18.28 30.22 -14.26
CA ARG A 552 -18.32 31.28 -15.28
C ARG A 552 -17.64 32.56 -14.80
N ARG A 553 -17.82 32.94 -13.53
CA ARG A 553 -17.11 34.10 -12.94
C ARG A 553 -15.60 33.88 -12.92
N ILE A 554 -15.14 32.67 -12.57
CA ILE A 554 -13.71 32.33 -12.55
C ILE A 554 -13.11 32.39 -13.96
N VAL A 555 -13.80 31.86 -14.97
CA VAL A 555 -13.37 31.95 -16.39
C VAL A 555 -13.26 33.40 -16.81
N LYS A 556 -14.32 34.20 -16.64
CA LYS A 556 -14.32 35.63 -17.00
C LYS A 556 -13.19 36.40 -16.31
N ARG A 557 -12.97 36.17 -15.02
CA ARG A 557 -11.87 36.82 -14.28
C ARG A 557 -10.51 36.48 -14.87
N ASN A 558 -10.28 35.22 -15.23
CA ASN A 558 -9.01 34.78 -15.82
C ASN A 558 -8.81 35.29 -17.25
N THR A 559 -9.87 35.46 -18.04
CA THR A 559 -9.79 36.04 -19.39
C THR A 559 -9.50 37.54 -19.35
N VAL A 560 -9.92 38.26 -18.30
CA VAL A 560 -9.65 39.70 -18.14
C VAL A 560 -8.22 39.97 -17.63
N MET A 561 -7.59 38.99 -16.97
CA MET A 561 -6.24 39.12 -16.40
C MET A 561 -5.13 38.52 -17.29
N ALA A 562 -5.49 37.87 -18.40
CA ALA A 562 -4.57 37.30 -19.39
C ALA A 562 -4.55 38.19 -20.64
#